data_AF-A0A0U9HR19-F1
#
_entry.id   AF-A0A0U9HR19-F1
#
_cell.length_a   1.000
_cell.length_b   1.000
_cell.length_c   1.000
_cell.angle_alpha   90.00
_cell.angle_beta   90.00
_cell.angle_gamma   90.00
#
_symmetry.space_group_name_H-M   'P 1'
#
loop_
_entity.id
_entity.type
_entity.pdbx_description
1 polymer ?
#
loop_
_entity_poly.entity_id
_entity_poly.type
_entity_poly.pdbx_seq_one_letter_code
_entity_poly.pdbx_strand_id
1 'polypeptide(L)'
;MNIEQILQKLDKENLKNIIKKISIPRHGCYNYNELLMIASYIEEKFKEYGYLVDIDEFSYQGKVYKNIVATLKGIGSSKEWLLIGAHYDSAMGSPGADDNASGVAVMLEVARIVRETPLVEDIKFVAFTLEEPQAFDLKFIIGSSHFVKKFKKLGYRYKAIILESVGYYSEIKDSQKLPAFVKGPDVGNFIGVVGNSKSKPMLEVFEKAKNQVPSLNIITYKAPMNGWLSLETRFSDHAPFWDAGFQAVMLTDTAMFRNPYYHTSQDTPDKLNFSFMADVTRALLAAVLIKQSY
;
A
#
# COMPACT_ATOMS: atom_id res chain seq x y z
N MET A 1 -10.78 -23.81 -1.79
CA MET A 1 -11.73 -22.68 -1.73
C MET A 1 -11.65 -21.97 -3.07
N ASN A 2 -12.77 -21.68 -3.73
CA ASN A 2 -12.75 -20.90 -4.98
C ASN A 2 -12.40 -19.43 -4.65
N ILE A 3 -11.74 -18.71 -5.56
CA ILE A 3 -11.36 -17.29 -5.40
C ILE A 3 -12.58 -16.47 -4.94
N GLU A 4 -13.73 -16.66 -5.57
CA GLU A 4 -14.98 -15.97 -5.23
C GLU A 4 -15.38 -16.13 -3.75
N GLN A 5 -15.24 -17.33 -3.17
CA GLN A 5 -15.54 -17.59 -1.76
C GLN A 5 -14.57 -16.85 -0.83
N ILE A 6 -13.30 -16.71 -1.22
CA ILE A 6 -12.30 -15.97 -0.45
C ILE A 6 -12.60 -14.47 -0.51
N LEU A 7 -12.99 -13.94 -1.67
CA LEU A 7 -13.35 -12.51 -1.82
C LEU A 7 -14.58 -12.12 -0.99
N GLN A 8 -15.49 -13.07 -0.72
CA GLN A 8 -16.66 -12.85 0.14
C GLN A 8 -16.33 -12.77 1.63
N LYS A 9 -15.12 -13.19 2.07
CA LYS A 9 -14.69 -13.08 3.47
C LYS A 9 -14.38 -11.64 3.91
N LEU A 10 -14.36 -10.69 2.97
CA LEU A 10 -14.12 -9.29 3.27
C LEU A 10 -15.15 -8.73 4.25
N ASP A 11 -14.65 -8.08 5.30
CA ASP A 11 -15.41 -7.33 6.28
C ASP A 11 -15.16 -5.82 6.10
N LYS A 12 -16.17 -5.14 5.56
CA LYS A 12 -16.15 -3.69 5.34
C LYS A 12 -16.15 -2.90 6.65
N GLU A 13 -16.73 -3.43 7.73
CA GLU A 13 -16.71 -2.77 9.03
C GLU A 13 -15.31 -2.85 9.65
N ASN A 14 -14.54 -3.92 9.40
CA ASN A 14 -13.14 -3.98 9.81
C ASN A 14 -12.31 -2.86 9.15
N LEU A 15 -12.49 -2.61 7.85
CA LEU A 15 -11.85 -1.47 7.16
C LEU A 15 -12.18 -0.12 7.84
N LYS A 16 -13.46 0.13 8.12
CA LYS A 16 -13.92 1.36 8.81
C LYS A 16 -13.31 1.51 10.19
N ASN A 17 -13.29 0.43 10.96
CA ASN A 17 -12.77 0.44 12.33
C ASN A 17 -11.27 0.72 12.35
N ILE A 18 -10.50 0.12 11.44
CA ILE A 18 -9.07 0.38 11.32
C ILE A 18 -8.82 1.84 10.96
N ILE A 19 -9.47 2.35 9.90
CA ILE A 19 -9.29 3.75 9.47
C ILE A 19 -9.63 4.70 10.61
N LYS A 20 -10.81 4.56 11.21
CA LYS A 20 -11.24 5.42 12.33
C LYS A 20 -10.24 5.40 13.49
N LYS A 21 -9.59 4.25 13.74
CA LYS A 21 -8.61 4.11 14.83
C LYS A 21 -7.29 4.82 14.54
N ILE A 22 -6.83 4.81 13.29
CA ILE A 22 -5.48 5.28 12.94
C ILE A 22 -5.45 6.64 12.25
N SER A 23 -6.60 7.18 11.83
CA SER A 23 -6.74 8.51 11.23
C SER A 23 -6.63 9.65 12.25
N ILE A 24 -5.43 9.80 12.81
CA ILE A 24 -4.99 10.89 13.66
C ILE A 24 -3.65 11.44 13.14
N PRO A 25 -3.30 12.70 13.41
CA PRO A 25 -1.98 13.23 13.07
C PRO A 25 -0.88 12.33 13.64
N ARG A 26 -0.05 11.80 12.73
CA ARG A 26 0.97 10.79 13.04
C ARG A 26 2.24 11.02 12.21
N HIS A 27 2.55 12.28 11.93
CA HIS A 27 3.80 12.68 11.29
C HIS A 27 5.01 12.29 12.14
N GLY A 28 6.04 11.69 11.54
CA GLY A 28 7.15 11.09 12.28
C GLY A 28 7.92 12.02 13.22
N CYS A 29 8.17 13.27 12.81
CA CYS A 29 8.79 14.25 13.68
C CYS A 29 7.87 14.82 14.78
N TYR A 30 6.71 15.38 14.38
CA TYR A 30 5.83 16.18 15.24
C TYR A 30 4.88 15.35 16.11
N ASN A 31 4.52 14.15 15.68
CA ASN A 31 3.56 13.25 16.34
C ASN A 31 4.22 11.90 16.63
N TYR A 32 5.46 11.93 17.11
CA TYR A 32 6.27 10.73 17.30
C TYR A 32 5.60 9.69 18.21
N ASN A 33 4.96 10.13 19.30
CA ASN A 33 4.28 9.22 20.22
C ASN A 33 3.06 8.58 19.56
N GLU A 34 2.26 9.35 18.83
CA GLU A 34 1.12 8.86 18.06
C GLU A 34 1.56 7.87 16.99
N LEU A 35 2.63 8.18 16.26
CA LEU A 35 3.24 7.27 15.29
C LEU A 35 3.62 5.94 15.94
N LEU A 36 4.27 5.95 17.11
CA LEU A 36 4.62 4.73 17.85
C LEU A 36 3.38 3.96 18.33
N MET A 37 2.32 4.65 18.76
CA MET A 37 1.05 4.01 19.12
C MET A 37 0.41 3.32 17.92
N ILE A 38 0.40 3.95 16.74
CA ILE A 38 -0.12 3.36 15.50
C ILE A 38 0.73 2.15 15.09
N ALA A 39 2.05 2.24 15.19
CA ALA A 39 2.94 1.13 14.89
C ALA A 39 2.66 -0.08 15.80
N SER A 40 2.46 0.14 17.10
CA SER A 40 2.11 -0.93 18.05
C SER A 40 0.71 -1.50 17.78
N TYR A 41 -0.27 -0.68 17.41
CA TYR A 41 -1.60 -1.14 17.00
C TYR A 41 -1.54 -2.06 15.77
N ILE A 42 -0.74 -1.71 14.76
CA ILE A 42 -0.56 -2.53 13.56
C ILE A 42 0.12 -3.86 13.90
N GLU A 43 1.17 -3.82 14.74
CA GLU A 43 1.84 -5.01 15.26
C GLU A 43 0.87 -5.94 16.00
N GLU A 44 0.03 -5.40 16.88
CA GLU A 44 -1.00 -6.15 17.60
C GLU A 44 -2.03 -6.77 16.65
N LYS A 45 -2.48 -6.05 15.62
CA LYS A 45 -3.41 -6.59 14.63
C LYS A 45 -2.83 -7.77 13.86
N PHE A 46 -1.57 -7.69 13.43
CA PHE A 46 -0.92 -8.83 12.80
C PHE A 46 -0.81 -10.03 13.75
N LYS A 47 -0.46 -9.81 15.03
CA LYS A 47 -0.42 -10.88 16.04
C LYS A 47 -1.80 -11.49 16.32
N GLU A 48 -2.84 -10.68 16.39
CA GLU A 48 -4.24 -11.10 16.53
C GLU A 48 -4.66 -12.01 15.37
N TYR A 49 -4.23 -11.66 14.15
CA TYR A 49 -4.43 -12.50 12.96
C TYR A 49 -3.50 -13.72 12.91
N GLY A 50 -2.68 -13.97 13.94
CA GLY A 50 -1.84 -15.16 14.04
C GLY A 50 -0.60 -15.15 13.16
N TYR A 51 -0.04 -13.96 12.88
CA TYR A 51 1.22 -13.79 12.18
C TYR A 51 2.42 -13.76 13.15
N LEU A 52 3.56 -14.23 12.66
CA LEU A 52 4.85 -13.88 13.24
C LEU A 52 5.23 -12.47 12.77
N VAL A 53 5.55 -11.60 13.73
CA VAL A 53 5.88 -10.19 13.48
C VAL A 53 7.32 -9.92 13.88
N ASP A 54 8.09 -9.40 12.94
CA ASP A 54 9.44 -8.89 13.12
C ASP A 54 9.39 -7.35 13.13
N ILE A 55 10.22 -6.73 13.98
CA ILE A 55 10.38 -5.28 14.02
C ILE A 55 11.69 -4.91 13.32
N ASP A 56 11.59 -4.17 12.22
CA ASP A 56 12.75 -3.65 11.49
C ASP A 56 13.04 -2.22 11.94
N GLU A 57 13.82 -2.11 13.01
CA GLU A 57 14.18 -0.84 13.64
C GLU A 57 15.36 -0.15 12.96
N PHE A 58 15.33 1.17 12.96
CA PHE A 58 16.44 2.03 12.57
C PHE A 58 16.40 3.39 13.27
N SER A 59 17.57 4.02 13.39
CA SER A 59 17.67 5.36 13.97
C SER A 59 17.67 6.43 12.88
N TYR A 60 16.90 7.49 13.10
CA TYR A 60 16.86 8.66 12.23
C TYR A 60 16.75 9.93 13.06
N GLN A 61 17.65 10.88 12.84
CA GLN A 61 17.70 12.16 13.56
C GLN A 61 17.56 12.01 15.10
N GLY A 62 18.26 11.03 15.69
CA GLY A 62 18.28 10.81 17.13
C GLY A 62 17.06 10.11 17.72
N LYS A 63 16.08 9.71 16.90
CA LYS A 63 14.91 8.90 17.30
C LYS A 63 14.97 7.51 16.66
N VAL A 64 14.26 6.55 17.24
CA VAL A 64 14.16 5.17 16.72
C VAL A 64 12.80 4.99 16.06
N TYR A 65 12.80 4.52 14.82
CA TYR A 65 11.59 4.24 14.05
C TYR A 65 11.58 2.76 13.68
N LYS A 66 10.38 2.23 13.39
CA LYS A 66 10.18 0.80 13.13
C LYS A 66 9.30 0.58 11.91
N ASN A 67 9.77 -0.21 10.96
CA ASN A 67 8.84 -0.89 10.05
C ASN A 67 8.27 -2.12 10.77
N ILE A 68 6.98 -2.39 10.59
CA ILE A 68 6.31 -3.57 11.15
C ILE A 68 6.21 -4.63 10.06
N VAL A 69 6.82 -5.80 10.27
CA VAL A 69 6.95 -6.83 9.23
C VAL A 69 6.24 -8.10 9.69
N ALA A 70 5.12 -8.45 9.07
CA ALA A 70 4.42 -9.70 9.33
C ALA A 70 4.67 -10.71 8.21
N THR A 71 4.97 -11.96 8.58
CA THR A 71 5.31 -13.02 7.62
C THR A 71 4.25 -14.12 7.59
N LEU A 72 3.69 -14.38 6.40
CA LEU A 72 2.98 -15.61 6.10
C LEU A 72 3.91 -16.56 5.35
N LYS A 73 4.12 -17.74 5.91
CA LYS A 73 4.87 -18.81 5.23
C LYS A 73 3.96 -19.54 4.26
N GLY A 74 4.36 -19.57 3.00
CA GLY A 74 3.75 -20.40 1.98
C GLY A 74 4.16 -21.85 2.13
N ILE A 75 3.51 -22.73 1.37
CA ILE A 75 3.85 -24.16 1.32
C ILE A 75 5.07 -24.45 0.43
N GLY A 76 5.49 -23.49 -0.39
CA GLY A 76 6.67 -23.61 -1.26
C GLY A 76 7.97 -23.22 -0.56
N SER A 77 9.10 -23.51 -1.21
CA SER A 77 10.44 -23.08 -0.77
C SER A 77 11.07 -22.14 -1.79
N SER A 78 10.64 -20.88 -1.80
CA SER A 78 11.23 -19.83 -2.66
C SER A 78 11.97 -18.80 -1.83
N LYS A 79 13.09 -18.29 -2.37
CA LYS A 79 13.76 -17.08 -1.85
C LYS A 79 13.21 -15.78 -2.44
N GLU A 80 12.19 -15.88 -3.30
CA GLU A 80 11.44 -14.75 -3.83
C GLU A 80 10.14 -14.59 -3.06
N TRP A 81 9.93 -13.40 -2.51
CA TRP A 81 8.81 -13.09 -1.62
C TRP A 81 7.85 -12.12 -2.30
N LEU A 82 6.56 -12.36 -2.15
CA LEU A 82 5.56 -11.34 -2.42
C LEU A 82 5.52 -10.40 -1.22
N LEU A 83 5.66 -9.10 -1.46
CA LEU A 83 5.51 -8.07 -0.43
C LEU A 83 4.25 -7.28 -0.70
N ILE A 84 3.42 -7.06 0.32
CA ILE A 84 2.30 -6.13 0.32
C ILE A 84 2.63 -5.08 1.38
N GLY A 85 2.68 -3.81 1.02
CA GLY A 85 3.07 -2.76 1.94
C GLY A 85 2.22 -1.51 1.83
N ALA A 86 2.20 -0.74 2.91
CA ALA A 86 1.60 0.59 3.01
C ALA A 86 2.38 1.37 4.07
N HIS A 87 2.52 2.68 3.95
CA HIS A 87 3.08 3.47 5.05
C HIS A 87 2.01 3.82 6.08
N TYR A 88 2.43 3.99 7.33
CA TYR A 88 1.53 4.26 8.44
C TYR A 88 1.77 5.62 9.09
N ASP A 89 2.74 6.41 8.65
CA ASP A 89 2.81 7.83 9.01
C ASP A 89 1.77 8.67 8.25
N SER A 90 1.78 9.99 8.48
CA SER A 90 0.94 10.94 7.76
C SER A 90 1.66 12.28 7.60
N ALA A 91 1.25 13.05 6.59
CA ALA A 91 1.71 14.40 6.39
C ALA A 91 1.48 15.29 7.63
N MET A 92 2.28 16.35 7.74
CA MET A 92 2.23 17.29 8.86
C MET A 92 0.82 17.89 9.02
N GLY A 93 0.20 17.66 10.18
CA GLY A 93 -1.13 18.18 10.50
C GLY A 93 -2.31 17.43 9.84
N SER A 94 -2.03 16.43 9.02
CA SER A 94 -3.06 15.59 8.39
C SER A 94 -3.42 14.39 9.29
N PRO A 95 -4.72 14.13 9.54
CA PRO A 95 -5.18 12.87 10.09
C PRO A 95 -4.90 11.68 9.16
N GLY A 96 -4.65 11.92 7.88
CA GLY A 96 -4.16 10.90 6.94
C GLY A 96 -5.12 9.74 6.75
N ALA A 97 -6.42 10.01 6.57
CA ALA A 97 -7.43 8.97 6.43
C ALA A 97 -7.32 8.24 5.10
N ASP A 98 -7.24 8.98 4.00
CA ASP A 98 -6.89 8.42 2.71
C ASP A 98 -5.40 8.11 2.66
N ASP A 99 -4.57 9.07 3.08
CA ASP A 99 -3.11 9.02 3.00
C ASP A 99 -2.44 8.81 4.38
N ASN A 100 -2.09 7.60 4.78
CA ASN A 100 -2.35 6.33 4.09
C ASN A 100 -2.99 5.29 5.01
N ALA A 101 -3.91 5.75 5.88
CA ALA A 101 -4.70 4.84 6.72
C ALA A 101 -5.55 3.90 5.86
N SER A 102 -5.98 4.35 4.68
CA SER A 102 -6.72 3.52 3.72
C SER A 102 -5.89 2.33 3.24
N GLY A 103 -4.62 2.53 2.86
CA GLY A 103 -3.71 1.47 2.44
C GLY A 103 -3.39 0.51 3.57
N VAL A 104 -3.14 1.01 4.78
CA VAL A 104 -2.93 0.17 5.98
C VAL A 104 -4.16 -0.70 6.28
N ALA A 105 -5.37 -0.14 6.17
CA ALA A 105 -6.60 -0.90 6.40
C ALA A 105 -6.80 -2.01 5.36
N VAL A 106 -6.60 -1.71 4.07
CA VAL A 106 -6.65 -2.71 3.00
C VAL A 106 -5.61 -3.80 3.21
N MET A 107 -4.36 -3.44 3.55
CA MET A 107 -3.28 -4.40 3.83
C MET A 107 -3.65 -5.35 4.97
N LEU A 108 -4.12 -4.82 6.09
CA LEU A 108 -4.50 -5.60 7.27
C LEU A 108 -5.69 -6.53 6.98
N GLU A 109 -6.68 -6.07 6.22
CA GLU A 109 -7.83 -6.89 5.85
C GLU A 109 -7.45 -8.02 4.88
N VAL A 110 -6.57 -7.75 3.92
CA VAL A 110 -5.98 -8.80 3.07
C VAL A 110 -5.22 -9.80 3.92
N ALA A 111 -4.36 -9.35 4.86
CA ALA A 111 -3.63 -10.23 5.76
C ALA A 111 -4.58 -11.14 6.56
N ARG A 112 -5.64 -10.57 7.15
CA ARG A 112 -6.65 -11.34 7.90
C ARG A 112 -7.25 -12.48 7.06
N ILE A 113 -7.60 -12.21 5.81
CA ILE A 113 -8.28 -13.18 4.94
C ILE A 113 -7.30 -14.24 4.40
N VAL A 114 -6.10 -13.84 3.96
CA VAL A 114 -5.17 -14.80 3.35
C VAL A 114 -4.52 -15.71 4.37
N ARG A 115 -4.51 -15.35 5.66
CA ARG A 115 -4.00 -16.22 6.73
C ARG A 115 -4.65 -17.61 6.74
N GLU A 116 -5.93 -17.66 6.40
CA GLU A 116 -6.75 -18.88 6.34
C GLU A 116 -6.70 -19.57 4.98
N THR A 117 -5.87 -19.08 4.05
CA THR A 117 -5.78 -19.57 2.69
C THR A 117 -4.43 -20.25 2.46
N PRO A 118 -4.37 -21.49 1.94
CA PRO A 118 -3.11 -22.11 1.57
C PRO A 118 -2.53 -21.40 0.33
N LEU A 119 -1.35 -20.79 0.49
CA LEU A 119 -0.63 -20.09 -0.57
C LEU A 119 0.75 -20.75 -0.81
N VAL A 120 1.25 -20.67 -2.03
CA VAL A 120 2.52 -21.27 -2.44
C VAL A 120 3.70 -20.37 -2.08
N GLU A 121 3.59 -19.08 -2.39
CA GLU A 121 4.61 -18.08 -2.12
C GLU A 121 4.58 -17.63 -0.66
N ASP A 122 5.76 -17.34 -0.12
CA ASP A 122 5.88 -16.57 1.13
C ASP A 122 5.40 -15.14 0.88
N ILE A 123 4.56 -14.62 1.79
CA ILE A 123 4.09 -13.23 1.76
C ILE A 123 4.64 -12.47 2.96
N LYS A 124 5.19 -11.27 2.72
CA LYS A 124 5.43 -10.27 3.75
C LYS A 124 4.41 -9.15 3.65
N PHE A 125 3.78 -8.86 4.77
CA PHE A 125 3.04 -7.61 4.95
C PHE A 125 3.96 -6.64 5.67
N VAL A 126 4.15 -5.43 5.15
CA VAL A 126 5.06 -4.45 5.73
C VAL A 126 4.39 -3.10 5.88
N ALA A 127 4.23 -2.65 7.12
CA ALA A 127 3.85 -1.28 7.40
C ALA A 127 5.12 -0.42 7.48
N PHE A 128 5.31 0.47 6.51
CA PHE A 128 6.47 1.34 6.43
C PHE A 128 6.27 2.62 7.25
N THR A 129 7.36 3.15 7.78
CA THR A 129 7.36 4.41 8.52
C THR A 129 8.17 5.46 7.78
N LEU A 130 7.86 6.73 7.99
CA LEU A 130 8.59 7.86 7.41
C LEU A 130 8.60 7.83 5.88
N GLU A 131 7.45 7.51 5.27
CA GLU A 131 7.26 7.78 3.85
C GLU A 131 7.25 9.29 3.62
N GLU A 132 6.62 10.05 4.51
CA GLU A 132 6.35 11.47 4.31
C GLU A 132 7.60 12.35 4.44
N PRO A 133 7.64 13.53 3.81
CA PRO A 133 8.74 14.48 3.96
C PRO A 133 8.95 14.96 5.40
N GLN A 134 10.18 14.78 5.91
CA GLN A 134 10.54 15.17 7.28
C GLN A 134 10.97 16.64 7.37
N ALA A 135 10.50 17.34 8.40
CA ALA A 135 10.59 18.79 8.53
C ALA A 135 12.00 19.41 8.45
N PHE A 136 13.04 18.69 8.90
CA PHE A 136 14.38 19.26 9.04
C PHE A 136 15.28 19.10 7.82
N ASP A 137 15.07 18.07 7.00
CA ASP A 137 15.93 17.79 5.84
C ASP A 137 15.17 17.34 4.59
N LEU A 138 13.83 17.41 4.62
CA LEU A 138 12.91 17.12 3.51
C LEU A 138 13.10 15.71 2.91
N LYS A 139 13.74 14.80 3.64
CA LYS A 139 13.84 13.40 3.23
C LYS A 139 12.52 12.70 3.48
N PHE A 140 12.21 11.77 2.59
CA PHE A 140 10.96 11.02 2.49
C PHE A 140 11.32 9.58 2.05
N ILE A 141 10.40 8.64 2.15
CA ILE A 141 10.56 7.23 1.78
C ILE A 141 11.75 6.60 2.55
N ILE A 142 11.87 6.92 3.84
CA ILE A 142 13.04 6.53 4.66
C ILE A 142 12.90 5.06 5.11
N GLY A 143 11.73 4.66 5.60
CA GLY A 143 11.51 3.32 6.15
C GLY A 143 11.63 2.22 5.10
N SER A 144 10.99 2.38 3.94
CA SER A 144 11.10 1.43 2.83
C SER A 144 12.50 1.41 2.21
N SER A 145 13.18 2.56 2.11
CA SER A 145 14.58 2.62 1.68
C SER A 145 15.51 1.83 2.60
N HIS A 146 15.36 1.98 3.93
CA HIS A 146 16.08 1.20 4.92
C HIS A 146 15.81 -0.31 4.76
N PHE A 147 14.53 -0.69 4.69
CA PHE A 147 14.11 -2.07 4.51
C PHE A 147 14.73 -2.69 3.26
N VAL A 148 14.54 -2.07 2.10
CA VAL A 148 15.02 -2.59 0.82
C VAL A 148 16.55 -2.74 0.82
N LYS A 149 17.28 -1.76 1.35
CA LYS A 149 18.74 -1.81 1.46
C LYS A 149 19.21 -2.95 2.35
N LYS A 150 18.59 -3.12 3.53
CA LYS A 150 18.93 -4.18 4.49
C LYS A 150 18.66 -5.56 3.90
N PHE A 151 17.44 -5.81 3.40
CA PHE A 151 17.04 -7.15 2.96
C PHE A 151 17.66 -7.54 1.61
N LYS A 152 17.95 -6.58 0.71
CA LYS A 152 18.77 -6.85 -0.48
C LYS A 152 20.17 -7.32 -0.11
N LYS A 153 20.81 -6.72 0.90
CA LYS A 153 22.14 -7.15 1.38
C LYS A 153 22.11 -8.58 1.95
N LEU A 154 20.98 -8.98 2.54
CA LEU A 154 20.75 -10.35 3.03
C LEU A 154 20.38 -11.36 1.91
N GLY A 155 20.31 -10.92 0.66
CA GLY A 155 20.05 -11.78 -0.51
C GLY A 155 18.58 -12.07 -0.78
N TYR A 156 17.65 -11.38 -0.12
CA TYR A 156 16.22 -11.51 -0.41
C TYR A 156 15.85 -10.83 -1.72
N ARG A 157 14.85 -11.39 -2.42
CA ARG A 157 14.27 -10.82 -3.64
C ARG A 157 12.78 -10.62 -3.42
N TYR A 158 12.27 -9.48 -3.84
CA TYR A 158 10.86 -9.11 -3.67
C TYR A 158 10.16 -8.84 -5.00
N LYS A 159 8.89 -9.18 -5.03
CA LYS A 159 7.87 -8.61 -5.92
C LYS A 159 6.91 -7.82 -5.02
N ALA A 160 6.91 -6.50 -5.08
CA ALA A 160 6.20 -5.64 -4.12
C ALA A 160 4.92 -5.03 -4.69
N ILE A 161 3.84 -5.06 -3.91
CA ILE A 161 2.62 -4.30 -4.15
C ILE A 161 2.54 -3.27 -3.02
N ILE A 162 2.68 -2.00 -3.36
CA ILE A 162 2.63 -0.89 -2.40
C ILE A 162 1.27 -0.20 -2.55
N LEU A 163 0.56 -0.04 -1.45
CA LEU A 163 -0.72 0.67 -1.37
C LEU A 163 -0.43 2.11 -1.00
N GLU A 164 -0.93 3.03 -1.82
CA GLU A 164 -0.70 4.47 -1.69
C GLU A 164 -2.00 5.21 -1.96
N SER A 165 -2.70 5.65 -0.92
CA SER A 165 -4.01 6.32 -0.99
C SER A 165 -5.01 5.51 -1.83
N VAL A 166 -5.91 4.76 -1.18
CA VAL A 166 -6.79 3.80 -1.86
C VAL A 166 -8.26 3.95 -1.46
N GLY A 167 -8.63 5.10 -0.89
CA GLY A 167 -9.92 5.34 -0.26
C GLY A 167 -10.78 6.40 -0.93
N TYR A 168 -10.20 7.29 -1.74
CA TYR A 168 -10.92 8.41 -2.33
C TYR A 168 -11.49 8.09 -3.72
N TYR A 169 -12.79 8.38 -3.89
CA TYR A 169 -13.56 8.05 -5.09
C TYR A 169 -14.47 9.20 -5.48
N SER A 170 -14.56 9.49 -6.77
CA SER A 170 -15.45 10.52 -7.31
C SER A 170 -15.98 10.17 -8.68
N GLU A 171 -17.28 10.40 -8.90
CA GLU A 171 -17.95 10.29 -10.21
C GLU A 171 -18.13 11.66 -10.88
N ILE A 172 -17.69 12.73 -10.22
CA ILE A 172 -17.78 14.08 -10.74
C ILE A 172 -16.81 14.21 -11.92
N LYS A 173 -17.28 14.79 -13.03
CA LYS A 173 -16.42 15.11 -14.18
C LYS A 173 -15.26 16.04 -13.75
N ASP A 174 -14.09 15.84 -14.33
CA ASP A 174 -12.85 16.60 -14.03
C ASP A 174 -12.33 16.40 -12.59
N SER A 175 -12.81 15.38 -11.87
CA SER A 175 -12.30 15.02 -10.54
C SER A 175 -10.96 14.31 -10.56
N GLN A 176 -10.57 13.75 -11.71
CA GLN A 176 -9.23 13.20 -11.92
C GLN A 176 -8.39 14.18 -12.73
N LYS A 177 -7.33 14.70 -12.10
CA LYS A 177 -6.26 15.41 -12.79
C LYS A 177 -5.17 14.42 -13.14
N LEU A 178 -4.40 14.65 -14.19
CA LEU A 178 -3.27 13.78 -14.53
C LEU A 178 -2.02 14.64 -14.72
N PRO A 179 -0.82 14.11 -14.40
CA PRO A 179 0.42 14.78 -14.75
C PRO A 179 0.46 15.09 -16.25
N ALA A 180 1.24 16.11 -16.61
CA ALA A 180 1.45 16.45 -18.01
C ALA A 180 1.92 15.21 -18.79
N PHE A 181 1.39 15.03 -20.00
CA PHE A 181 1.71 13.91 -20.91
C PHE A 181 1.26 12.51 -20.45
N VAL A 182 0.59 12.37 -19.31
CA VAL A 182 -0.09 11.14 -18.90
C VAL A 182 -1.51 11.15 -19.46
N LYS A 183 -1.91 10.06 -20.13
CA LYS A 183 -3.28 9.85 -20.64
C LYS A 183 -4.05 8.95 -19.68
N GLY A 184 -5.32 9.28 -19.45
CA GLY A 184 -6.23 8.53 -18.59
C GLY A 184 -7.60 9.20 -18.50
N PRO A 185 -8.51 8.67 -17.69
CA PRO A 185 -9.83 9.26 -17.48
C PRO A 185 -9.75 10.58 -16.71
N ASP A 186 -10.75 11.43 -16.92
CA ASP A 186 -11.01 12.70 -16.20
C ASP A 186 -11.93 12.51 -14.99
N VAL A 187 -12.46 11.30 -14.77
CA VAL A 187 -13.29 10.91 -13.62
C VAL A 187 -12.49 10.01 -12.69
N GLY A 188 -12.50 10.32 -11.39
CA GLY A 188 -11.77 9.60 -10.34
C GLY A 188 -12.47 8.33 -9.82
N ASN A 189 -13.04 7.51 -10.70
CA ASN A 189 -13.82 6.32 -10.35
C ASN A 189 -13.09 4.99 -10.66
N PHE A 190 -11.77 4.97 -10.46
CA PHE A 190 -10.90 3.84 -10.78
C PHE A 190 -9.78 3.68 -9.75
N ILE A 191 -9.13 2.52 -9.73
CA ILE A 191 -7.85 2.33 -9.05
C ILE A 191 -6.74 2.20 -10.09
N GLY A 192 -5.66 2.96 -9.90
CA GLY A 192 -4.46 2.92 -10.72
C GLY A 192 -3.49 1.86 -10.22
N VAL A 193 -2.86 1.14 -11.14
CA VAL A 193 -1.75 0.21 -10.87
C VAL A 193 -0.53 0.68 -11.63
N VAL A 194 0.39 1.35 -10.94
CA VAL A 194 1.57 1.98 -11.54
C VAL A 194 2.78 1.05 -11.41
N GLY A 195 3.41 0.68 -12.52
CA GLY A 195 4.56 -0.22 -12.55
C GLY A 195 5.62 0.22 -13.56
N ASN A 196 6.88 -0.12 -13.36
CA ASN A 196 7.92 0.07 -14.38
C ASN A 196 7.95 -1.09 -15.39
N SER A 197 8.83 -1.01 -16.41
CA SER A 197 9.00 -2.09 -17.41
C SER A 197 9.31 -3.46 -16.79
N LYS A 198 10.09 -3.51 -15.71
CA LYS A 198 10.43 -4.77 -15.03
C LYS A 198 9.22 -5.40 -14.32
N SER A 199 8.25 -4.58 -13.96
CA SER A 199 7.04 -4.95 -13.21
C SER A 199 5.85 -5.23 -14.13
N LYS A 200 6.05 -5.29 -15.45
CA LYS A 200 5.01 -5.66 -16.42
C LYS A 200 4.25 -6.96 -16.05
N PRO A 201 4.90 -8.05 -15.60
CA PRO A 201 4.17 -9.25 -15.18
C PRO A 201 3.21 -9.00 -14.01
N MET A 202 3.52 -8.05 -13.12
CA MET A 202 2.63 -7.69 -12.01
C MET A 202 1.43 -6.86 -12.52
N LEU A 203 1.63 -5.95 -13.48
CA LEU A 203 0.53 -5.24 -14.13
C LEU A 203 -0.43 -6.22 -14.82
N GLU A 204 0.09 -7.22 -15.52
CA GLU A 204 -0.71 -8.25 -16.19
C GLU A 204 -1.54 -9.09 -15.20
N VAL A 205 -1.06 -9.30 -13.96
CA VAL A 205 -1.86 -9.95 -12.91
C VAL A 205 -3.06 -9.09 -12.52
N PHE A 206 -2.90 -7.78 -12.40
CA PHE A 206 -4.03 -6.89 -12.08
C PHE A 206 -5.03 -6.75 -13.23
N GLU A 207 -4.58 -6.79 -14.49
CA GLU A 207 -5.49 -6.89 -15.64
C GLU A 207 -6.34 -8.16 -15.60
N LYS A 208 -5.77 -9.29 -15.15
CA LYS A 208 -6.55 -10.52 -14.93
C LYS A 208 -7.49 -10.41 -13.72
N ALA A 209 -7.05 -9.76 -12.64
CA ALA A 209 -7.84 -9.57 -11.43
C ALA A 209 -9.09 -8.72 -11.67
N LYS A 210 -9.07 -7.83 -12.68
CA LYS A 210 -10.24 -7.06 -13.12
C LYS A 210 -11.48 -7.91 -13.38
N ASN A 211 -11.31 -9.12 -13.92
CA ASN A 211 -12.42 -10.04 -14.20
C ASN A 211 -13.09 -10.60 -12.94
N GLN A 212 -12.42 -10.52 -11.78
CA GLN A 212 -12.96 -10.99 -10.49
C GLN A 212 -13.75 -9.89 -9.75
N VAL A 213 -13.57 -8.63 -10.14
CA VAL A 213 -14.20 -7.46 -9.49
C VAL A 213 -14.73 -6.49 -10.55
N PRO A 214 -15.80 -6.85 -11.28
CA PRO A 214 -16.29 -6.06 -12.42
C PRO A 214 -16.83 -4.68 -12.02
N SER A 215 -17.14 -4.45 -10.75
CA SER A 215 -17.54 -3.15 -10.21
C SER A 215 -16.39 -2.15 -10.12
N LEU A 216 -15.13 -2.61 -10.19
CA LEU A 216 -13.95 -1.76 -10.06
C LEU A 216 -13.26 -1.55 -11.41
N ASN A 217 -13.14 -0.28 -11.80
CA ASN A 217 -12.26 0.09 -12.90
C ASN A 217 -10.81 0.01 -12.44
N ILE A 218 -10.08 -1.01 -12.91
CA ILE A 218 -8.63 -1.10 -12.74
C ILE A 218 -7.97 -0.55 -14.00
N ILE A 219 -7.04 0.39 -13.83
CA ILE A 219 -6.23 0.98 -14.90
C ILE A 219 -4.76 0.75 -14.60
N THR A 220 -4.07 0.00 -15.46
CA THR A 220 -2.62 -0.14 -15.36
C THR A 220 -1.90 0.98 -16.08
N TYR A 221 -0.80 1.47 -15.48
CA TYR A 221 0.08 2.45 -16.08
C TYR A 221 1.53 1.96 -15.98
N LYS A 222 2.19 1.85 -17.14
CA LYS A 222 3.59 1.50 -17.22
C LYS A 222 4.46 2.76 -17.26
N ALA A 223 5.06 3.10 -16.13
CA ALA A 223 5.93 4.26 -15.99
C ALA A 223 7.18 4.14 -16.89
N PRO A 224 7.42 5.09 -17.80
CA PRO A 224 8.61 5.09 -18.66
C PRO A 224 9.87 5.40 -17.85
N MET A 225 11.02 4.90 -18.32
CA MET A 225 12.33 5.15 -17.71
C MET A 225 12.36 4.96 -16.19
N ASN A 226 11.74 3.92 -15.67
CA ASN A 226 11.70 3.66 -14.21
C ASN A 226 11.04 4.80 -13.40
N GLY A 227 10.13 5.56 -14.01
CA GLY A 227 9.48 6.72 -13.41
C GLY A 227 10.28 8.02 -13.49
N TRP A 228 11.49 8.02 -14.08
CA TRP A 228 12.30 9.25 -14.14
C TRP A 228 11.77 10.31 -15.12
N LEU A 229 10.88 9.93 -16.04
CA LEU A 229 10.22 10.88 -16.95
C LEU A 229 8.93 11.49 -16.38
N SER A 230 8.39 10.91 -15.29
CA SER A 230 7.26 11.44 -14.53
C SER A 230 7.52 11.14 -13.06
N LEU A 231 8.24 12.07 -12.41
CA LEU A 231 8.74 11.91 -11.05
C LEU A 231 7.63 11.63 -10.04
N GLU A 232 6.41 12.09 -10.32
CA GLU A 232 5.22 11.88 -9.51
C GLU A 232 4.90 10.39 -9.37
N THR A 233 5.27 9.57 -10.36
CA THR A 233 5.16 8.10 -10.28
C THR A 233 6.19 7.45 -9.36
N ARG A 234 7.02 8.23 -8.68
CA ARG A 234 8.04 7.76 -7.72
C ARG A 234 7.82 8.28 -6.30
N PHE A 235 6.72 8.98 -6.04
CA PHE A 235 6.37 9.54 -4.72
C PHE A 235 5.60 8.52 -3.87
N SER A 236 6.18 7.33 -3.64
CA SER A 236 5.74 6.38 -2.61
C SER A 236 6.78 5.24 -2.46
N ASP A 237 6.54 4.33 -1.52
CA ASP A 237 7.46 3.28 -1.06
C ASP A 237 7.84 2.22 -2.12
N HIS A 238 7.26 2.23 -3.32
CA HIS A 238 7.69 1.33 -4.41
C HIS A 238 8.98 1.79 -5.07
N ALA A 239 9.33 3.08 -5.00
CA ALA A 239 10.49 3.64 -5.68
C ALA A 239 11.83 3.02 -5.24
N PRO A 240 12.11 2.78 -3.93
CA PRO A 240 13.33 2.09 -3.51
C PRO A 240 13.43 0.65 -4.03
N PHE A 241 12.29 -0.05 -4.21
CA PHE A 241 12.28 -1.37 -4.83
C PHE A 241 12.72 -1.29 -6.30
N TRP A 242 12.21 -0.30 -7.04
CA TRP A 242 12.65 -0.06 -8.41
C TRP A 242 14.15 0.25 -8.48
N ASP A 243 14.69 1.08 -7.58
CA ASP A 243 16.11 1.44 -7.53
C ASP A 243 17.00 0.25 -7.15
N ALA A 244 16.47 -0.63 -6.30
CA ALA A 244 17.10 -1.90 -6.00
C ALA A 244 17.00 -2.93 -7.14
N GLY A 245 16.25 -2.64 -8.21
CA GLY A 245 16.02 -3.53 -9.33
C GLY A 245 15.03 -4.65 -9.02
N PHE A 246 14.16 -4.49 -8.03
CA PHE A 246 13.06 -5.41 -7.76
C PHE A 246 11.83 -5.06 -8.60
N GLN A 247 10.89 -6.01 -8.69
CA GLN A 247 9.58 -5.73 -9.28
C GLN A 247 8.73 -5.06 -8.23
N ALA A 248 8.08 -3.96 -8.57
CA ALA A 248 7.12 -3.30 -7.69
C ALA A 248 6.02 -2.60 -8.48
N VAL A 249 4.81 -2.62 -7.94
CA VAL A 249 3.70 -1.79 -8.41
C VAL A 249 3.12 -0.99 -7.25
N MET A 250 2.65 0.21 -7.55
CA MET A 250 1.88 1.06 -6.64
C MET A 250 0.41 0.97 -7.02
N LEU A 251 -0.44 0.57 -6.08
CA LEU A 251 -1.89 0.58 -6.20
C LEU A 251 -2.41 1.85 -5.52
N THR A 252 -3.05 2.73 -6.30
CA THR A 252 -3.38 4.09 -5.85
C THR A 252 -4.68 4.62 -6.46
N ASP A 253 -5.41 5.42 -5.71
CA ASP A 253 -6.49 6.27 -6.18
C ASP A 253 -5.96 7.59 -6.77
N THR A 254 -4.64 7.70 -6.96
CA THR A 254 -3.89 8.84 -7.49
C THR A 254 -3.74 10.03 -6.55
N ALA A 255 -4.09 9.89 -5.26
CA ALA A 255 -3.66 10.80 -4.20
C ALA A 255 -3.94 12.29 -4.56
N MET A 256 -2.91 13.15 -4.57
CA MET A 256 -3.00 14.58 -4.88
C MET A 256 -3.66 14.92 -6.23
N PHE A 257 -3.71 13.97 -7.16
CA PHE A 257 -4.33 14.16 -8.46
C PHE A 257 -5.85 13.99 -8.45
N ARG A 258 -6.42 13.43 -7.38
CA ARG A 258 -7.86 13.19 -7.22
C ARG A 258 -8.42 13.74 -5.92
N ASN A 259 -7.74 13.49 -4.80
CA ASN A 259 -8.19 13.85 -3.47
C ASN A 259 -7.83 15.31 -3.16
N PRO A 260 -8.81 16.25 -3.09
CA PRO A 260 -8.53 17.65 -2.77
C PRO A 260 -8.13 17.87 -1.30
N TYR A 261 -8.29 16.86 -0.45
CA TYR A 261 -7.96 16.90 0.98
C TYR A 261 -6.57 16.34 1.28
N TYR A 262 -5.86 15.79 0.28
CA TYR A 262 -4.52 15.22 0.40
C TYR A 262 -3.56 16.18 1.14
N HIS A 263 -2.84 15.66 2.13
CA HIS A 263 -1.94 16.42 3.02
C HIS A 263 -2.59 17.61 3.76
N THR A 264 -3.90 17.58 4.00
CA THR A 264 -4.61 18.61 4.78
C THR A 264 -5.24 18.05 6.04
N SER A 265 -5.62 18.93 6.96
CA SER A 265 -6.39 18.55 8.16
C SER A 265 -7.79 17.97 7.84
N GLN A 266 -8.24 18.03 6.59
CA GLN A 266 -9.52 17.51 6.12
C GLN A 266 -9.41 16.12 5.49
N ASP A 267 -8.22 15.51 5.45
CA ASP A 267 -8.08 14.11 5.07
C ASP A 267 -8.61 13.21 6.20
N THR A 268 -9.94 13.14 6.29
CA THR A 268 -10.69 12.53 7.39
C THR A 268 -11.54 11.35 6.89
N PRO A 269 -11.88 10.37 7.78
CA PRO A 269 -12.55 9.14 7.37
C PRO A 269 -13.92 9.33 6.68
N ASP A 270 -14.61 10.44 6.92
CA ASP A 270 -15.88 10.78 6.26
C ASP A 270 -15.75 11.10 4.77
N LYS A 271 -14.52 11.31 4.28
CA LYS A 271 -14.24 11.55 2.84
C LYS A 271 -14.08 10.28 2.04
N LEU A 272 -13.90 9.13 2.70
CA LEU A 272 -13.56 7.88 2.02
C LEU A 272 -14.81 7.13 1.54
N ASN A 273 -14.65 6.41 0.43
CA ASN A 273 -15.67 5.52 -0.09
C ASN A 273 -15.35 4.06 0.30
N PHE A 274 -15.96 3.59 1.38
CA PHE A 274 -15.74 2.23 1.90
C PHE A 274 -16.21 1.11 0.95
N SER A 275 -17.15 1.38 0.04
CA SER A 275 -17.55 0.39 -0.97
C SER A 275 -16.45 0.26 -2.04
N PHE A 276 -15.88 1.39 -2.48
CA PHE A 276 -14.72 1.40 -3.36
C PHE A 276 -13.51 0.71 -2.72
N MET A 277 -13.18 1.02 -1.46
CA MET A 277 -12.11 0.34 -0.73
C MET A 277 -12.32 -1.17 -0.61
N ALA A 278 -13.57 -1.62 -0.40
CA ALA A 278 -13.88 -3.04 -0.35
C ALA A 278 -13.57 -3.71 -1.71
N ASP A 279 -13.89 -3.05 -2.82
CA ASP A 279 -13.57 -3.56 -4.14
C ASP A 279 -12.06 -3.53 -4.43
N VAL A 280 -11.34 -2.49 -3.98
CA VAL A 280 -9.86 -2.46 -4.06
C VAL A 280 -9.25 -3.62 -3.28
N THR A 281 -9.76 -3.90 -2.09
CA THR A 281 -9.32 -5.05 -1.26
C THR A 281 -9.58 -6.37 -1.99
N ARG A 282 -10.76 -6.53 -2.62
CA ARG A 282 -11.06 -7.72 -3.44
C ARG A 282 -10.13 -7.84 -4.64
N ALA A 283 -9.81 -6.73 -5.31
CA ALA A 283 -8.90 -6.74 -6.45
C ALA A 283 -7.48 -7.14 -6.03
N LEU A 284 -7.01 -6.65 -4.88
CA LEU A 284 -5.73 -7.07 -4.30
C LEU A 284 -5.73 -8.56 -3.93
N LEU A 285 -6.77 -9.06 -3.26
CA LEU A 285 -6.93 -10.49 -2.96
C LEU A 285 -6.91 -11.33 -4.23
N ALA A 286 -7.69 -10.93 -5.25
CA ALA A 286 -7.72 -11.62 -6.53
C ALA A 286 -6.34 -11.65 -7.19
N ALA A 287 -5.60 -10.53 -7.18
CA ALA A 287 -4.23 -10.47 -7.70
C ALA A 287 -3.29 -11.42 -6.96
N VAL A 288 -3.35 -11.45 -5.63
CA VAL A 288 -2.55 -12.37 -4.79
C VAL A 288 -2.85 -13.82 -5.12
N LEU A 289 -4.14 -14.19 -5.23
CA LEU A 289 -4.59 -15.56 -5.50
C LEU A 289 -4.30 -16.02 -6.93
N ILE A 290 -4.52 -15.18 -7.94
CA ILE A 290 -4.21 -15.47 -9.35
C ILE A 290 -2.71 -15.74 -9.48
N LYS A 291 -1.87 -14.96 -8.79
CA LYS A 291 -0.43 -15.16 -8.79
C LYS A 291 -0.02 -16.52 -8.22
N GLN A 292 -0.74 -17.05 -7.23
CA GLN A 292 -0.47 -18.39 -6.67
C GLN A 292 -0.84 -19.55 -7.61
N SER A 293 -1.59 -19.27 -8.69
CA SER A 293 -2.12 -20.30 -9.59
C SER A 293 -1.18 -20.60 -10.78
N TYR A 294 0.02 -20.01 -10.78
CA TYR A 294 1.07 -20.16 -11.79
C TYR A 294 2.40 -20.51 -11.12
#